data_AF-A0A356YYI7-F1
#
_entry.id   AF-A0A356YYI7-F1
#
_cell.length_a   1.000
_cell.length_b   1.000
_cell.length_c   1.000
_cell.angle_alpha   90.00
_cell.angle_beta   90.00
_cell.angle_gamma   90.00
#
_symmetry.space_group_name_H-M   'P 1'
#
loop_
_entity.id
_entity.type
_entity.pdbx_description
1 polymer ?
#
loop_
_entity_poly.entity_id
_entity_poly.type
_entity_poly.pdbx_seq_one_letter_code
_entity_poly.pdbx_strand_id
1 'polypeptide(L)'
;MKKLFEKINMTPKQVIDIALIALLLLFIGQNVQSATVKFLFFCFEMPLIIIIAISFFIGFFTAKAFSMKKNQDKNVPEDKKD
;
A
#
# COMPACT_ATOMS: atom_id res chain seq x y z
N MET A 1 21.39 -25.01 -9.79
CA MET A 1 20.84 -23.74 -9.28
C MET A 1 21.84 -22.84 -8.57
N LYS A 2 22.79 -23.34 -7.75
CA LYS A 2 23.78 -22.49 -7.05
C LYS A 2 24.67 -21.62 -7.97
N LYS A 3 25.05 -22.13 -9.16
CA LYS A 3 25.91 -21.41 -10.12
C LYS A 3 25.26 -20.22 -10.84
N LEU A 4 23.92 -20.11 -10.86
CA LEU A 4 23.22 -18.99 -11.51
C LEU A 4 23.16 -17.76 -10.60
N PHE A 5 23.03 -17.96 -9.29
CA PHE A 5 23.01 -16.87 -8.31
C PHE A 5 24.40 -16.26 -8.06
N GLU A 6 25.47 -17.01 -8.30
CA GLU A 6 26.86 -16.56 -8.07
C GLU A 6 27.36 -15.58 -9.14
N LYS A 7 26.81 -15.65 -10.36
CA LYS A 7 27.18 -14.74 -11.47
C LYS A 7 26.47 -13.39 -11.41
N ILE A 8 25.38 -13.30 -10.66
CA ILE A 8 24.56 -12.11 -10.53
C ILE A 8 24.88 -11.56 -9.15
N ASN A 9 25.65 -10.47 -9.07
CA ASN A 9 25.98 -9.79 -7.80
C ASN A 9 24.74 -9.09 -7.22
N MET A 10 23.66 -9.84 -7.01
CA MET A 10 22.37 -9.37 -6.54
C MET A 10 22.39 -9.32 -5.03
N THR A 11 22.12 -8.14 -4.49
CA THR A 11 21.98 -7.98 -3.04
C THR A 11 20.70 -8.67 -2.57
N PRO A 12 20.66 -9.25 -1.35
CA PRO A 12 19.45 -9.90 -0.82
C PRO A 12 18.21 -8.99 -0.86
N LYS A 13 18.41 -7.68 -0.69
CA LYS A 13 17.36 -6.67 -0.85
C LYS A 13 16.73 -6.66 -2.24
N GLN A 14 17.53 -6.76 -3.31
CA GLN A 14 17.04 -6.80 -4.68
C GLN A 14 16.25 -8.09 -4.96
N VAL A 15 16.68 -9.21 -4.40
CA VAL A 15 15.94 -10.49 -4.51
C VAL A 15 14.56 -10.37 -3.86
N ILE A 16 14.51 -9.76 -2.67
CA ILE A 16 13.26 -9.48 -1.95
C ILE A 16 12.38 -8.54 -2.78
N ASP A 17 12.93 -7.44 -3.31
CA ASP A 17 12.19 -6.47 -4.12
C ASP A 17 11.60 -7.12 -5.39
N ILE A 18 12.38 -7.94 -6.10
CA ILE A 18 11.91 -8.69 -7.28
C ILE A 18 10.80 -9.68 -6.89
N ALA A 19 10.97 -10.39 -5.77
CA ALA A 19 9.96 -11.32 -5.27
C ALA A 19 8.65 -10.59 -4.90
N LEU A 20 8.74 -9.43 -4.26
CA LEU A 20 7.59 -8.57 -3.94
C LEU A 20 6.89 -8.07 -5.20
N ILE A 21 7.63 -7.65 -6.22
CA ILE A 21 7.07 -7.22 -7.51
C ILE A 21 6.37 -8.39 -8.20
N ALA A 22 7.00 -9.56 -8.25
CA ALA A 22 6.39 -10.76 -8.84
C ALA A 22 5.11 -11.16 -8.10
N LEU A 23 5.12 -11.12 -6.77
CA LEU A 23 3.96 -11.38 -5.93
C LEU A 23 2.83 -10.38 -6.18
N LEU A 24 3.16 -9.09 -6.31
CA LEU A 24 2.21 -8.03 -6.64
C LEU A 24 1.56 -8.26 -8.00
N LEU A 25 2.35 -8.58 -9.03
CA LEU A 25 1.83 -8.88 -10.37
C LEU A 25 0.93 -10.11 -10.38
N LEU A 26 1.31 -11.15 -9.64
CA LEU A 26 0.51 -12.37 -9.51
C LEU A 26 -0.81 -12.08 -8.79
N PHE A 27 -0.76 -11.23 -7.77
CA PHE A 27 -1.95 -10.72 -7.09
C PHE A 27 -2.85 -9.96 -8.06
N ILE A 28 -2.31 -9.00 -8.83
CA ILE A 28 -3.09 -8.26 -9.84
C ILE A 28 -3.74 -9.22 -10.83
N GLY A 29 -2.97 -10.17 -11.39
CA GLY A 29 -3.44 -11.14 -12.38
C GLY A 29 -4.55 -12.06 -11.86
N GLN A 30 -4.43 -12.52 -10.61
CA GLN A 30 -5.48 -13.33 -9.97
C GLN A 30 -6.72 -12.49 -9.61
N ASN A 31 -6.53 -11.20 -9.33
CA ASN A 31 -7.58 -10.27 -8.90
C ASN A 31 -8.13 -9.40 -10.05
N VAL A 32 -7.91 -9.80 -11.32
CA VAL A 32 -8.63 -9.25 -12.49
C VAL A 32 -10.09 -9.73 -12.50
N GLN A 33 -10.36 -10.86 -11.85
CA GLN A 33 -11.71 -11.38 -11.71
C GLN A 33 -12.61 -10.34 -11.02
N SER A 34 -13.81 -10.15 -11.58
CA SER A 34 -14.81 -9.24 -11.05
C SER A 34 -15.24 -9.69 -9.65
N ALA A 35 -15.11 -8.81 -8.67
CA ALA A 35 -15.68 -8.97 -7.36
C ALA A 35 -17.02 -8.21 -7.29
N THR A 36 -18.05 -8.88 -6.81
CA THR A 36 -19.35 -8.26 -6.58
C THR A 36 -19.30 -7.44 -5.29
N VAL A 37 -19.30 -6.11 -5.42
CA VAL A 37 -19.32 -5.19 -4.28
C VAL A 37 -20.78 -4.87 -3.95
N LYS A 38 -21.17 -5.09 -2.70
CA LYS A 38 -22.48 -4.72 -2.16
C LYS A 38 -22.32 -3.50 -1.26
N PHE A 39 -22.94 -2.40 -1.66
CA PHE A 39 -23.17 -1.23 -0.83
C PHE A 39 -24.59 -1.26 -0.26
N LEU A 40 -24.89 -0.37 0.68
CA LEU A 40 -26.13 -0.40 1.48
C LEU A 40 -27.42 -0.54 0.65
N PHE A 41 -27.47 -0.02 -0.57
CA PHE A 41 -28.65 -0.07 -1.45
C PHE A 41 -28.37 -0.55 -2.87
N PHE A 42 -27.11 -0.85 -3.22
CA PHE A 42 -26.76 -1.19 -4.59
C PHE A 42 -25.63 -2.20 -4.65
N CYS A 43 -25.61 -2.97 -5.73
CA CYS A 43 -24.62 -4.00 -5.96
C CYS A 43 -24.06 -3.81 -7.37
N PHE A 44 -22.74 -3.87 -7.50
CA PHE A 44 -22.09 -3.78 -8.79
C PHE A 44 -20.85 -4.66 -8.83
N GLU A 45 -20.49 -5.10 -10.03
CA GLU A 45 -19.29 -5.88 -10.26
C GLU A 45 -18.13 -4.95 -10.60
N MET A 46 -17.02 -5.13 -9.92
CA MET A 46 -15.81 -4.34 -10.15
C MET A 46 -14.59 -5.24 -10.07
N PRO A 47 -13.60 -5.09 -10.97
CA PRO A 47 -12.32 -5.78 -10.86
C PRO A 47 -11.71 -5.53 -9.49
N LEU A 48 -11.30 -6.60 -8.82
CA LEU A 48 -10.84 -6.56 -7.43
C LEU A 48 -9.58 -5.68 -7.27
N ILE A 49 -8.76 -5.56 -8.32
CA ILE A 49 -7.66 -4.59 -8.39
C ILE A 49 -8.08 -3.13 -8.13
N ILE A 50 -9.25 -2.69 -8.60
CA ILE A 50 -9.73 -1.32 -8.40
C ILE A 50 -10.09 -1.12 -6.92
N ILE A 51 -10.68 -2.12 -6.28
CA ILE A 51 -11.03 -2.11 -4.85
C ILE A 51 -9.75 -2.00 -4.00
N ILE A 52 -8.70 -2.76 -4.36
CA ILE A 52 -7.41 -2.70 -3.67
C ILE A 52 -6.78 -1.30 -3.84
N ALA A 53 -6.78 -0.74 -5.05
CA ALA A 53 -6.25 0.59 -5.29
C ALA A 53 -6.98 1.65 -4.45
N ILE A 54 -8.32 1.64 -4.45
CA ILE A 54 -9.14 2.58 -3.66
C ILE A 54 -8.86 2.43 -2.17
N SER A 55 -8.83 1.21 -1.64
CA SER A 55 -8.56 0.97 -0.22
C SER A 55 -7.15 1.41 0.19
N PHE A 56 -6.15 1.18 -0.65
CA PHE A 56 -4.79 1.67 -0.44
C PHE A 56 -4.75 3.21 -0.36
N PHE A 57 -5.36 3.90 -1.32
CA PHE A 57 -5.41 5.37 -1.31
C PHE A 57 -6.16 5.90 -0.09
N ILE A 58 -7.32 5.34 0.25
CA ILE A 58 -8.08 5.75 1.45
C ILE A 58 -7.21 5.58 2.70
N GLY A 59 -6.54 4.44 2.86
CA GLY A 59 -5.63 4.19 3.98
C GLY A 59 -4.47 5.19 4.02
N PHE A 60 -3.83 5.45 2.89
CA PHE A 60 -2.74 6.42 2.77
C PHE A 60 -3.18 7.84 3.12
N PHE A 61 -4.30 8.31 2.56
CA PHE A 61 -4.82 9.66 2.84
C PHE A 61 -5.29 9.80 4.28
N THR A 62 -5.93 8.76 4.84
CA THR A 62 -6.31 8.72 6.27
C THR A 62 -5.07 8.83 7.14
N ALA A 63 -4.05 8.00 6.91
CA ALA A 63 -2.80 8.06 7.65
C ALA A 63 -2.11 9.43 7.53
N LYS A 64 -2.09 10.02 6.33
CA LYS A 64 -1.52 11.35 6.09
C LYS A 64 -2.30 12.45 6.84
N ALA A 65 -3.63 12.43 6.79
CA ALA A 65 -4.47 13.40 7.49
C ALA A 65 -4.31 13.31 9.01
N PHE A 66 -4.27 12.09 9.56
CA PHE A 66 -4.06 11.88 11.00
C PHE A 66 -2.62 12.18 11.45
N SER A 67 -1.62 11.93 10.60
CA SER A 67 -0.22 12.25 10.87
C SER A 67 0.03 13.76 10.93
N MET A 68 -0.63 14.55 10.08
CA MET A 68 -0.52 16.02 10.10
C MET A 68 -0.99 16.64 11.43
N LYS A 69 -1.94 16.00 12.13
CA LYS A 69 -2.41 16.47 13.43
C LYS A 69 -1.33 16.37 14.53
N LYS A 70 -0.37 15.46 14.41
CA LYS A 70 0.71 15.26 15.40
C LYS A 70 1.79 16.35 15.37
N ASN A 71 1.92 17.10 14.27
CA ASN A 71 2.92 18.17 14.14
C ASN A 71 2.40 19.57 14.53
N GLN A 72 1.09 19.75 14.72
CA GLN A 72 0.54 21.03 15.20
C GLN A 72 0.61 21.18 16.73
N ASP A 73 0.70 20.08 17.49
CA ASP A 73 0.79 20.13 18.97
C ASP A 73 2.20 20.44 19.51
N LYS A 74 3.19 20.58 18.62
CA LYS A 74 4.57 20.98 18.97
C LYS A 74 4.89 22.45 18.70
N ASN A 75 3.91 23.21 18.19
CA ASN A 75 4.06 24.64 17.90
C ASN A 75 3.13 25.49 18.80
N VAL A 76 2.89 25.05 20.04
CA VAL A 76 2.42 25.96 21.08
C VAL A 76 3.69 26.58 21.69
N PRO A 77 3.96 27.88 21.46
CA PRO A 77 5.12 28.54 22.06
C PRO A 77 5.00 28.46 23.59
N GLU A 78 6.05 27.96 24.22
CA GLU A 78 6.24 27.81 25.67
C GLU A 78 6.46 29.17 26.38
N ASP A 79 5.82 30.23 25.89
CA ASP A 79 6.04 31.62 26.32
C ASP A 79 4.74 32.26 26.81
N LYS A 80 4.04 31.59 27.74
CA LYS A 80 3.10 32.17 28.73
C LYS A 80 2.92 31.21 29.89
N LYS A 81 3.95 31.06 30.71
CA LYS A 81 3.86 30.54 32.08
C LYS A 81 4.51 31.55 33.00
N ASP A 82 3.82 32.66 33.20
CA ASP A 82 4.03 33.57 34.33
C ASP A 82 2.82 33.45 35.27
#